data_AF-A0A511N9Z9-F1
#
_entry.id   AF-A0A511N9Z9-F1
#
_cell.length_a   1.000
_cell.length_b   1.000
_cell.length_c   1.000
_cell.angle_alpha   90.00
_cell.angle_beta   90.00
_cell.angle_gamma   90.00
#
_symmetry.space_group_name_H-M   'P 1'
#
loop_
_entity.id
_entity.type
_entity.pdbx_description
1 polymer ?
#
loop_
_entity_poly.entity_id
_entity_poly.type
_entity_poly.pdbx_seq_one_letter_code
_entity_poly.pdbx_strand_id
1 'polypeptide(L)' 'MPNKVVKLERWEICRNVEETSCQYCGVPLYTGDAVYQDQSSGADYCSTHCAKASTRADTLKVI' A
#
# COMPACT_ATOMS: atom_id res chain seq x y z
N MET A 1 -13.53 18.49 10.16
CA MET A 1 -13.34 17.41 9.16
C MET A 1 -12.78 16.22 9.91
N PRO A 2 -13.38 15.02 9.84
CA PRO A 2 -12.83 13.87 10.55
C PRO A 2 -11.44 13.55 9.98
N ASN A 3 -10.44 13.38 10.86
CA ASN A 3 -9.11 12.92 10.47
C ASN A 3 -9.23 11.56 9.79
N LYS A 4 -8.87 11.45 8.51
CA LYS A 4 -8.87 10.18 7.79
C LYS A 4 -7.62 9.41 8.17
N VAL A 5 -7.81 8.36 8.98
CA VAL A 5 -6.75 7.43 9.37
C VAL A 5 -6.82 6.19 8.48
N VAL A 6 -5.71 5.86 7.81
CA VAL A 6 -5.60 4.64 7.00
C VAL A 6 -4.65 3.66 7.69
N LYS A 7 -5.08 2.40 7.77
CA LYS A 7 -4.27 1.28 8.28
C LYS A 7 -3.65 0.56 7.10
N LEU A 8 -2.32 0.45 7.12
CA LEU A 8 -1.55 -0.24 6.10
C LEU A 8 -0.95 -1.50 6.71
N GLU A 9 -1.26 -2.66 6.17
CA GLU A 9 -0.49 -3.87 6.50
C GLU A 9 0.76 -3.90 5.61
N ARG A 10 1.92 -4.17 6.22
CA ARG A 10 3.16 -4.36 5.47
C ARG A 10 3.50 -5.84 5.35
N TRP A 11 3.64 -6.32 4.12
CA TRP A 11 4.08 -7.68 3.82
C TRP A 11 5.07 -7.69 2.64
N GLU A 12 5.66 -8.85 2.34
CA GLU A 12 6.63 -9.04 1.25
C GLU A 12 6.07 -10.05 0.24
N ILE A 13 6.24 -9.78 -1.05
CA ILE A 13 5.83 -10.71 -2.11
C ILE A 13 6.78 -11.91 -2.09
N CYS A 14 6.27 -13.07 -1.71
CA CYS A 14 7.08 -14.29 -1.58
C CYS A 14 6.97 -15.19 -2.81
N ARG A 15 5.94 -15.00 -3.65
CA ARG A 15 5.66 -15.84 -4.81
C ARG A 15 5.31 -14.99 -6.02
N ASN A 16 5.72 -15.43 -7.20
CA ASN A 16 5.42 -14.73 -8.47
C ASN A 16 3.91 -14.53 -8.73
N VAL A 17 3.05 -15.38 -8.17
CA VAL A 17 1.58 -15.26 -8.31
C VAL A 17 0.98 -14.11 -7.50
N GLU A 18 1.75 -13.55 -6.55
CA GLU A 18 1.39 -12.41 -5.71
C GLU A 18 1.93 -11.09 -6.31
N GLU A 19 2.69 -11.16 -7.41
CA GLU A 19 3.20 -9.98 -8.10
C GLU A 19 2.04 -9.10 -8.58
N THR A 20 2.20 -7.80 -8.36
CA THR A 20 1.13 -6.83 -8.55
C THR A 20 1.74 -5.51 -9.03
N SER A 21 0.96 -4.43 -9.02
CA SER A 21 1.45 -3.10 -9.31
C SER A 21 0.94 -2.11 -8.27
N CYS A 22 1.72 -1.07 -7.99
CA CYS A 22 1.27 -0.01 -7.11
C CYS A 22 0.06 0.70 -7.70
N GLN A 23 -1.05 0.75 -6.96
CA GLN A 23 -2.29 1.38 -7.44
C GLN A 23 -2.22 2.91 -7.55
N TYR A 24 -1.14 3.53 -7.07
CA TYR A 24 -0.90 4.97 -7.22
C TYR A 24 0.02 5.30 -8.40
N CYS A 25 1.25 4.79 -8.40
CA CYS A 25 2.24 5.15 -9.40
C CYS A 25 2.40 4.14 -10.55
N GLY A 26 1.77 2.96 -10.45
CA GLY A 26 1.81 1.92 -11.48
C GLY A 26 3.12 1.14 -11.57
N VAL A 27 4.09 1.38 -10.68
CA VAL A 27 5.34 0.59 -10.66
C VAL A 27 4.99 -0.88 -10.38
N PRO A 28 5.56 -1.83 -11.14
CA PRO A 28 5.39 -3.25 -10.83
C PRO A 28 6.05 -3.57 -9.48
N LEU A 29 5.43 -4.47 -8.73
CA LEU A 29 5.91 -5.00 -7.46
C LEU A 29 6.16 -6.49 -7.66
N TYR A 30 7.42 -6.89 -7.53
CA TYR A 30 7.89 -8.23 -7.82
C TYR A 30 8.18 -9.02 -6.55
N THR A 31 8.43 -10.31 -6.71
CA THR A 31 8.91 -11.16 -5.62
C THR A 31 10.14 -10.55 -4.94
N GLY A 32 10.07 -10.40 -3.60
CA GLY A 32 11.05 -9.74 -2.76
C GLY A 32 10.74 -8.26 -2.44
N ASP A 33 9.76 -7.64 -3.11
CA ASP A 33 9.35 -6.28 -2.79
C ASP A 33 8.42 -6.23 -1.57
N ALA A 34 8.58 -5.15 -0.79
CA ALA A 34 7.66 -4.83 0.29
C ALA A 34 6.41 -4.14 -0.26
N VAL A 35 5.25 -4.62 0.17
CA VAL A 35 3.93 -4.09 -0.18
C VAL A 35 3.30 -3.46 1.06
N TYR A 36 2.68 -2.30 0.85
CA TYR A 36 1.86 -1.62 1.84
C TYR A 36 0.41 -1.70 1.37
N GLN A 37 -0.38 -2.58 1.97
CA GLN A 37 -1.78 -2.78 1.58
C GLN A 37 -2.72 -2.00 2.49
N ASP A 38 -3.59 -1.18 1.89
CA ASP A 38 -4.69 -0.55 2.60
C ASP A 38 -5.76 -1.56 2.98
N GLN A 39 -5.90 -1.79 4.29
CA GLN A 39 -6.83 -2.76 4.87
C GLN A 39 -8.31 -2.42 4.65
N SER A 40 -8.63 -1.21 4.22
CA SER A 40 -10.01 -0.80 3.91
C SER A 40 -10.40 -1.02 2.46
N SER A 41 -9.45 -0.88 1.53
CA SER A 41 -9.71 -0.92 0.08
C SER A 41 -9.08 -2.12 -0.63
N GLY A 42 -8.13 -2.80 0.00
CA GLY A 42 -7.30 -3.83 -0.63
C GLY A 42 -6.27 -3.25 -1.60
N ALA A 43 -6.03 -1.93 -1.56
CA ALA A 43 -5.11 -1.28 -2.48
C ALA A 43 -3.65 -1.50 -2.08
N ASP A 44 -2.84 -2.00 -3.02
CA ASP A 44 -1.42 -2.25 -2.83
C ASP A 44 -0.56 -1.05 -3.26
N TYR A 45 0.41 -0.69 -2.42
CA TYR A 45 1.32 0.42 -2.67
C TYR A 45 2.78 0.02 -2.46
N CYS A 46 3.67 0.57 -3.29
CA CYS A 46 5.11 0.37 -3.17
C CYS A 46 5.74 1.10 -1.97
N SER A 47 5.03 2.08 -1.40
CA SER A 47 5.51 2.90 -0.29
C SER A 47 4.36 3.56 0.47
N THR A 48 4.63 3.94 1.72
CA THR A 48 3.71 4.78 2.51
C THR A 48 3.46 6.14 1.86
N HIS A 49 4.41 6.66 1.08
CA HIS A 49 4.21 7.91 0.33
C HIS A 49 3.10 7.75 -0.72
N CYS A 50 3.15 6.69 -1.52
CA CYS A 50 2.13 6.38 -2.51
C CYS A 50 0.77 6.12 -1.86
N ALA A 51 0.75 5.38 -0.74
CA ALA A 51 -0.47 5.15 0.02
C ALA A 51 -1.09 6.47 0.54
N LYS A 52 -0.27 7.40 1.06
CA LYS A 52 -0.73 8.72 1.54
C LYS A 52 -1.29 9.56 0.40
N ALA A 53 -0.59 9.61 -0.72
CA ALA A 53 -0.97 10.41 -1.89
C ALA A 53 -2.29 9.92 -2.50
N SER A 54 -2.48 8.60 -2.60
CA SER A 54 -3.72 7.98 -3.09
C SER A 54 -4.89 8.24 -2.15
N THR A 55 -4.72 7.95 -0.86
CA THR A 55 -5.83 7.96 0.11
C THR A 55 -6.19 9.35 0.61
N ARG A 56 -5.33 10.35 0.40
CA ARG A 56 -5.40 11.68 1.04
C ARG A 56 -5.57 11.56 2.57
N ALA A 57 -4.93 10.57 3.16
CA ALA A 57 -4.99 10.33 4.60
C ALA A 57 -4.21 11.40 5.36
N ASP A 58 -4.81 11.88 6.46
CA ASP A 58 -4.13 12.76 7.41
C ASP A 58 -3.04 11.98 8.16
N THR A 59 -3.35 10.72 8.51
CA THR A 59 -2.47 9.82 9.26
C THR A 59 -2.44 8.43 8.62
N LEU A 60 -1.24 7.89 8.47
CA LEU A 60 -1.01 6.49 8.14
C LEU A 60 -0.55 5.73 9.38
N LYS A 61 -1.13 4.54 9.60
CA LYS A 61 -0.65 3.60 10.60
C LYS A 61 -0.26 2.31 9.91
N VAL A 62 1.04 2.03 9.85
CA VAL A 62 1.55 0.72 9.43
C VAL A 62 1.37 -0.25 10.60
N ILE A 63 0.73 -1.38 10.35
CA ILE A 63 0.43 -2.42 11.33
C ILE A 63 1.13 -3.73 10.97
#